data_AF-A0A953KFM7-F1
#
_entry.id   AF-A0A953KFM7-F1
#
_cell.length_a   1.000
_cell.length_b   1.000
_cell.length_c   1.000
_cell.angle_alpha   90.00
_cell.angle_beta   90.00
_cell.angle_gamma   90.00
#
_symmetry.space_group_name_H-M   'P 1'
#
loop_
_entity.id
_entity.type
_entity.pdbx_description
1 polymer ?
#
loop_
_entity_poly.entity_id
_entity_poly.type
_entity_poly.pdbx_seq_one_letter_code
_entity_poly.pdbx_strand_id
1 'polypeptide(L)'
;MKLLKLADFQNLSGLSDRALMWLLKNQKLACQCSAAGEILVDADSAEMQEIVTALKQQSREIGVRRASLIKEKLGQLVSQRVERVIDEAIAIYRSR
;
A
#
# COMPACT_ATOMS: atom_id res chain seq x y z
N MET A 1 -0.65 -21.80 19.44
CA MET A 1 -0.43 -22.45 18.12
C MET A 1 -1.75 -22.56 17.40
N LYS A 2 -2.24 -21.42 16.93
CA LYS A 2 -3.42 -21.31 16.09
C LYS A 2 -2.97 -21.37 14.62
N LEU A 3 -3.01 -22.56 14.05
CA LEU A 3 -2.77 -22.77 12.63
C LEU A 3 -3.98 -22.22 11.85
N LEU A 4 -3.71 -21.29 10.94
CA LEU A 4 -4.70 -20.68 10.06
C LEU A 4 -4.44 -21.07 8.62
N LYS A 5 -5.49 -21.16 7.82
CA LYS A 5 -5.31 -21.28 6.37
C LYS A 5 -4.62 -20.02 5.85
N LEU A 6 -3.80 -20.18 4.82
CA LEU A 6 -3.10 -19.06 4.19
C LEU A 6 -4.05 -17.92 3.78
N ALA A 7 -5.24 -18.24 3.30
CA ALA A 7 -6.26 -17.26 2.93
C ALA A 7 -6.81 -16.48 4.14
N ASP A 8 -7.09 -17.17 5.25
CA ASP A 8 -7.55 -16.53 6.49
C ASP A 8 -6.47 -15.63 7.07
N PHE A 9 -5.21 -16.10 7.00
CA PHE A 9 -4.05 -15.34 7.41
C PHE A 9 -3.89 -14.06 6.55
N GLN A 10 -4.08 -14.15 5.25
CA GLN A 10 -4.02 -13.00 4.36
C GLN A 10 -5.09 -11.96 4.69
N ASN A 11 -6.31 -12.40 4.94
CA ASN A 11 -7.43 -11.53 5.32
C ASN A 11 -7.16 -10.80 6.66
N LEU A 12 -6.59 -11.49 7.64
CA LEU A 12 -6.27 -10.91 8.95
C LEU A 12 -5.08 -9.93 8.91
N SER A 13 -4.07 -10.25 8.09
CA SER A 13 -2.86 -9.43 7.97
C SER A 13 -3.03 -8.23 7.04
N GLY A 14 -4.02 -8.26 6.13
CA GLY A 14 -4.21 -7.25 5.09
C GLY A 14 -3.09 -7.25 4.04
N LEU A 15 -2.38 -8.37 3.91
CA LEU A 15 -1.28 -8.51 2.97
C LEU A 15 -1.78 -8.65 1.53
N SER A 16 -1.10 -7.98 0.61
CA SER A 16 -1.31 -8.24 -0.82
C SER A 16 -0.74 -9.59 -1.22
N ASP A 17 -1.31 -10.22 -2.26
CA ASP A 17 -0.82 -11.49 -2.82
C ASP A 17 0.68 -11.46 -3.09
N ARG A 18 1.18 -10.34 -3.63
CA ARG A 18 2.59 -10.16 -3.96
C ARG A 18 3.48 -10.20 -2.72
N ALA A 19 3.05 -9.57 -1.63
CA ALA A 19 3.78 -9.56 -0.36
C ALA A 19 3.76 -10.96 0.28
N LEU A 20 2.61 -11.64 0.25
CA LEU A 20 2.45 -12.99 0.76
C LEU A 20 3.35 -13.99 0.01
N MET A 21 3.34 -13.94 -1.31
CA MET A 21 4.19 -14.76 -2.16
C MET A 21 5.68 -14.49 -1.93
N TRP A 22 6.05 -13.24 -1.70
CA TRP A 22 7.43 -12.89 -1.36
C TRP A 22 7.85 -13.50 -0.01
N LEU A 23 6.99 -13.44 1.01
CA LEU A 23 7.27 -14.04 2.33
C LEU A 23 7.46 -15.56 2.23
N LEU A 24 6.60 -16.24 1.48
CA LEU A 24 6.70 -17.67 1.22
C LEU A 24 7.99 -18.02 0.46
N LYS A 25 8.29 -17.29 -0.63
CA LYS A 25 9.47 -17.55 -1.47
C LYS A 25 10.79 -17.38 -0.72
N ASN A 26 10.85 -16.41 0.21
CA ASN A 26 12.05 -16.12 0.98
C ASN A 26 12.10 -16.88 2.33
N GLN A 27 11.20 -17.84 2.55
CA GLN A 27 11.11 -18.61 3.80
C GLN A 27 11.02 -17.73 5.05
N LYS A 28 10.38 -16.56 4.90
CA LYS A 28 10.10 -15.62 5.99
C LYS A 28 8.75 -15.90 6.66
N LEU A 29 8.02 -16.89 6.16
CA LEU A 29 6.75 -17.35 6.70
C LEU A 29 6.91 -18.80 7.13
N ALA A 30 6.71 -19.10 8.42
CA ALA A 30 6.63 -20.47 8.90
C ALA A 30 5.28 -21.06 8.45
N CYS A 31 5.31 -21.94 7.45
CA CYS A 31 4.14 -22.62 6.95
C CYS A 31 4.30 -24.13 6.96
N GLN A 32 3.20 -24.83 7.16
CA GLN A 32 3.09 -26.28 7.12
C GLN A 32 2.08 -26.69 6.08
N CYS A 33 2.35 -27.78 5.36
CA CYS A 33 1.35 -28.38 4.48
C CYS A 33 0.50 -29.37 5.28
N SER A 34 -0.81 -29.25 5.20
CA SER A 34 -1.74 -30.24 5.75
C SER A 34 -1.71 -31.52 4.92
N ALA A 35 -2.24 -32.62 5.48
CA ALA A 35 -2.40 -33.88 4.75
C ALA A 35 -3.32 -33.75 3.52
N ALA A 36 -4.16 -32.71 3.46
CA ALA A 36 -5.01 -32.38 2.32
C ALA A 36 -4.32 -31.47 1.28
N GLY A 37 -3.04 -31.13 1.48
CA GLY A 37 -2.27 -30.23 0.61
C GLY A 37 -2.55 -28.74 0.84
N GLU A 38 -3.24 -28.37 1.92
CA GLU A 38 -3.49 -26.96 2.25
C GLU A 38 -2.29 -26.33 2.96
N ILE A 39 -1.97 -25.08 2.63
CA ILE A 39 -0.92 -24.32 3.34
C ILE A 39 -1.51 -23.71 4.62
N LEU A 40 -0.95 -24.11 5.75
CA LEU A 40 -1.27 -23.63 7.08
C LEU A 40 -0.14 -22.74 7.60
N VAL A 41 -0.51 -21.65 8.25
CA VAL A 41 0.42 -20.66 8.81
C VAL A 41 0.17 -20.58 10.31
N ASP A 42 1.23 -20.61 11.11
CA ASP A 42 1.10 -20.37 12.56
C ASP A 42 1.02 -18.86 12.81
N ALA A 43 -0.17 -18.39 13.16
CA ALA A 43 -0.41 -16.97 13.39
C ALA A 43 0.08 -16.49 14.77
N ASP A 44 0.41 -17.41 15.68
CA ASP A 44 0.87 -17.08 17.04
C ASP A 44 2.40 -17.00 17.14
N SER A 45 3.15 -17.21 16.06
CA SER A 45 4.61 -17.13 16.12
C SER A 45 5.06 -15.68 16.37
N ALA A 46 6.08 -15.51 17.22
CA ALA A 46 6.62 -14.19 17.55
C ALA A 46 7.17 -13.46 16.31
N GLU A 47 7.83 -14.22 15.43
CA GLU A 47 8.32 -13.76 14.12
C GLU A 47 7.17 -13.24 13.25
N MET A 48 6.00 -13.88 13.34
CA MET A 48 4.82 -13.49 12.57
C MET A 48 4.22 -12.17 13.05
N GLN A 49 4.17 -11.98 14.37
CA GLN A 49 3.74 -10.73 14.99
C GLN A 49 4.67 -9.57 14.60
N GLU A 50 5.98 -9.81 14.56
CA GLU A 50 6.97 -8.82 14.13
C GLU A 50 6.79 -8.44 12.65
N ILE A 51 6.60 -9.41 11.76
CA ILE A 51 6.38 -9.16 10.33
C ILE A 51 5.12 -8.31 10.11
N VAL A 52 4.01 -8.71 10.74
CA VAL A 52 2.74 -7.96 10.65
C VAL A 52 2.90 -6.54 11.22
N THR A 53 3.66 -6.38 12.29
CA THR A 53 3.92 -5.07 12.92
C THR A 53 4.78 -4.18 12.03
N ALA A 54 5.85 -4.72 11.44
CA ALA A 54 6.72 -4.01 10.51
C ALA A 54 5.96 -3.56 9.24
N LEU A 55 5.11 -4.44 8.68
CA LEU A 55 4.27 -4.12 7.53
C LEU A 55 3.24 -3.02 7.85
N LYS A 56 2.65 -3.05 9.04
CA LYS A 56 1.74 -2.00 9.51
C LYS A 56 2.45 -0.66 9.71
N GLN A 57 3.69 -0.63 10.20
CA GLN A 57 4.48 0.60 10.30
C GLN A 57 4.84 1.15 8.91
N GLN A 58 5.31 0.31 8.00
CA GLN A 58 5.74 0.73 6.66
C GLN A 58 4.58 1.29 5.82
N SER A 59 3.37 0.72 5.94
CA SER A 59 2.19 1.23 5.23
C SER A 59 1.78 2.63 5.68
N ARG A 60 2.00 3.00 6.95
CA ARG A 60 1.76 4.35 7.47
C ARG A 60 2.74 5.36 6.88
N GLU A 61 4.02 5.02 6.76
CA GLU A 61 5.03 5.95 6.23
C GLU A 61 4.90 6.18 4.71
N ILE A 62 4.56 5.14 3.95
CA ILE A 62 4.38 5.25 2.49
C ILE A 62 3.14 6.07 2.13
N GLY A 63 2.03 5.90 2.87
CA GLY A 63 0.79 6.66 2.64
C GLY A 63 0.99 8.17 2.81
N VAL A 64 1.79 8.58 3.79
CA VAL A 64 2.07 10.00 4.08
C VAL A 64 2.90 10.65 2.96
N ARG A 65 3.94 9.98 2.44
CA ARG A 65 4.75 10.51 1.33
C ARG A 65 3.98 10.60 0.02
N ARG A 66 3.09 9.65 -0.27
CA ARG A 66 2.32 9.66 -1.53
C ARG A 66 1.28 10.78 -1.56
N ALA A 67 0.66 11.08 -0.43
CA ALA A 67 -0.32 12.15 -0.31
C ALA A 67 0.29 13.55 -0.56
N SER A 68 1.55 13.79 -0.16
CA SER A 68 2.22 15.08 -0.41
C SER A 68 2.49 15.30 -1.90
N LEU A 69 2.98 14.27 -2.59
CA LEU A 69 3.28 14.33 -4.04
C LEU A 69 2.03 14.57 -4.89
N ILE A 70 0.89 13.99 -4.50
CA ILE A 70 -0.39 14.20 -5.19
C ILE A 70 -0.88 15.64 -4.98
N LYS A 71 -0.80 16.18 -3.76
CA LYS A 71 -1.14 17.58 -3.48
C LYS A 71 -0.28 18.56 -4.30
N GLU A 72 1.01 18.29 -4.41
CA GLU A 72 1.95 19.13 -5.13
C GLU A 72 1.65 19.14 -6.65
N LYS A 73 1.41 17.97 -7.24
CA LYS A 73 1.02 17.86 -8.66
C LYS A 73 -0.33 18.51 -8.96
N LEU A 74 -1.31 18.35 -8.07
CA LEU A 74 -2.62 19.03 -8.22
C LEU A 74 -2.47 20.54 -8.12
N GLY A 75 -1.66 21.03 -7.17
CA GLY A 75 -1.35 22.45 -7.04
C GLY A 75 -0.74 23.03 -8.31
N GLN A 76 0.23 22.34 -8.92
CA GLN A 76 0.83 22.76 -10.19
C GLN A 76 -0.18 22.81 -11.33
N LEU A 77 -1.06 21.81 -11.44
CA LEU A 77 -2.08 21.74 -12.48
C LEU A 77 -3.11 22.87 -12.37
N VAL A 78 -3.54 23.16 -11.14
CA VAL A 78 -4.47 24.27 -10.87
C VAL A 78 -3.80 25.62 -11.16
N SER A 79 -2.56 25.82 -10.72
CA SER A 79 -1.81 27.06 -10.97
C SER A 79 -1.68 27.34 -12.47
N GLN A 80 -1.22 26.35 -13.25
CA GLN A 80 -1.05 26.49 -14.71
C GLN A 80 -2.38 26.77 -15.43
N ARG A 81 -3.48 26.21 -14.93
CA ARG A 81 -4.80 26.44 -15.53
C ARG A 81 -5.33 27.82 -15.20
N VAL A 82 -5.14 28.29 -13.96
CA VAL A 82 -5.56 29.62 -13.51
C VAL A 82 -4.76 30.70 -14.24
N GLU A 83 -3.44 30.54 -14.39
CA GLU A 83 -2.60 31.48 -15.14
C GLU A 83 -3.08 31.64 -16.59
N ARG A 84 -3.34 30.54 -17.30
CA ARG A 84 -3.89 30.61 -18.67
C ARG A 84 -5.20 31.36 -18.76
N VAL A 85 -6.11 31.13 -17.81
CA VAL A 85 -7.42 31.80 -17.80
C VAL A 85 -7.26 33.30 -17.54
N ILE A 86 -6.32 33.68 -16.67
CA ILE A 86 -6.00 35.09 -16.40
C ILE A 86 -5.39 35.74 -17.65
N ASP A 87 -4.44 35.09 -18.30
CA ASP A 87 -3.80 35.61 -19.52
C ASP A 87 -4.80 35.76 -20.67
N GLU A 88 -5.69 34.80 -20.86
CA GLU A 88 -6.79 34.88 -21.85
C GLU A 88 -7.73 36.05 -21.53
N ALA A 89 -8.10 36.24 -20.26
CA ALA A 89 -8.95 37.36 -19.86
C ALA A 89 -8.28 38.72 -20.07
N ILE A 90 -6.98 38.84 -19.80
CA ILE A 90 -6.19 40.06 -20.03
C ILE A 90 -6.10 40.35 -21.55
N ALA A 91 -5.88 39.33 -22.37
CA ALA A 91 -5.80 39.48 -23.82
C ALA A 91 -7.12 40.01 -24.41
N ILE A 92 -8.25 39.46 -23.95
CA ILE A 92 -9.60 39.93 -24.34
C ILE A 92 -9.79 41.40 -23.94
N TYR A 93 -9.41 41.77 -22.72
CA TYR A 93 -9.54 43.15 -22.24
C TYR A 93 -8.65 44.14 -23.02
N ARG A 94 -7.44 43.76 -23.41
CA ARG A 94 -6.51 44.60 -24.20
C ARG A 94 -6.88 44.73 -25.68
N SER A 95 -7.66 43.80 -26.22
CA SER A 95 -8.15 43.83 -27.60
C SER A 95 -9.42 44.67 -27.79
N ARG A 96 -9.97 45.24 -26.72
CA ARG A 96 -11.04 46.25 -26.73
C ARG A 96 -10.45 47.64 -26.59
#